data_AF-A0A672Q2J9-F1
#
_entry.id   AF-A0A672Q2J9-F1
#
_cell.length_a   1.000
_cell.length_b   1.000
_cell.length_c   1.000
_cell.angle_alpha   90.00
_cell.angle_beta   90.00
_cell.angle_gamma   90.00
#
_symmetry.space_group_name_H-M   'P 1'
#
loop_
_entity.id
_entity.type
_entity.pdbx_description
1 polymer ?
#
loop_
_entity_poly.entity_id
_entity_poly.type
_entity_poly.pdbx_seq_one_letter_code
_entity_poly.pdbx_strand_id
1 'polypeptide(L)' 'SRSLSLSLSPSIQSNLALNPRVQTHAANSLNCSAKMEKKHWKRNAEKGCESCVKLENNFDDIKHTTLSECGALREAVR' A
#
# COMPACT_ATOMS: atom_id res chain seq x y z
N SER A 1 -16.04 32.51 26.26
CA SER A 1 -15.39 31.25 25.86
C SER A 1 -15.07 31.29 24.39
N ARG A 2 -13.83 31.62 24.01
CA ARG A 2 -13.43 31.71 22.60
C ARG A 2 -13.21 30.29 22.09
N SER A 3 -13.98 29.86 21.09
CA SER A 3 -13.73 28.58 20.41
C SER A 3 -12.40 28.69 19.69
N LEU A 4 -11.37 28.07 20.28
CA LEU A 4 -10.13 27.74 19.59
C LEU A 4 -10.41 26.59 18.61
N SER A 5 -11.25 26.82 17.61
CA SER A 5 -11.29 25.97 16.41
C SER A 5 -10.05 26.32 15.61
N LEU A 6 -8.91 25.75 15.99
CA LEU A 6 -7.63 26.00 15.35
C LEU A 6 -7.73 25.62 13.88
N SER A 7 -7.57 26.60 13.00
CA SER A 7 -6.95 26.33 11.71
C SER A 7 -5.62 25.62 11.98
N LEU A 8 -5.50 24.37 11.55
CA LEU A 8 -4.27 23.59 11.75
C LEU A 8 -3.11 24.32 11.07
N SER A 9 -1.92 24.26 11.65
CA SER A 9 -0.72 24.83 11.02
C SER A 9 -0.45 24.15 9.66
N PRO A 10 0.21 24.83 8.72
CA PRO A 10 0.53 24.25 7.41
C PRO A 10 1.30 22.92 7.51
N SER A 11 2.16 22.78 8.52
CA SER A 11 2.92 21.55 8.79
C SER A 11 2.02 20.37 9.17
N ILE A 12 1.03 20.59 10.04
CA ILE A 12 0.09 19.55 10.43
C ILE A 12 -0.85 19.22 9.26
N GLN A 13 -1.29 20.21 8.49
CA GLN A 13 -2.10 19.96 7.30
C GLN A 13 -1.37 19.06 6.28
N SER A 14 -0.06 19.28 6.08
CA SER A 14 0.78 18.45 5.21
C SER A 14 0.89 17.01 5.73
N ASN A 15 1.11 16.83 7.03
CA ASN A 15 1.15 15.51 7.64
C ASN A 15 -0.18 14.75 7.50
N LEU A 16 -1.30 15.47 7.59
CA LEU A 16 -2.64 14.89 7.48
C LEU A 16 -3.14 14.73 6.03
N ALA A 17 -2.28 14.94 5.01
CA ALA A 17 -2.69 14.96 3.61
C ALA A 17 -3.26 13.63 3.09
N LEU A 18 -2.80 12.49 3.62
CA LEU A 18 -3.22 11.14 3.18
C LEU A 18 -4.22 10.48 4.13
N ASN A 19 -4.69 11.18 5.16
CA ASN A 19 -5.69 10.62 6.06
C ASN A 19 -7.01 10.40 5.32
N PRO A 20 -7.70 9.28 5.56
CA PRO A 20 -8.94 8.95 4.88
C PRO A 20 -10.01 10.02 5.18
N ARG A 21 -10.68 10.50 4.12
CA ARG A 21 -11.80 11.43 4.18
C ARG A 21 -12.90 10.94 3.26
N VAL A 22 -14.15 11.18 3.64
CA VAL A 22 -15.30 10.83 2.79
C VAL A 22 -15.32 11.76 1.58
N GLN A 23 -15.30 11.18 0.37
CA GLN A 23 -15.50 11.94 -0.88
C GLN A 23 -17.00 12.12 -1.11
N THR A 24 -17.43 13.36 -1.38
CA THR A 24 -18.85 13.68 -1.65
C THR A 24 -19.25 13.48 -3.11
N HIS A 25 -18.28 13.23 -3.98
CA HIS A 25 -18.45 13.06 -5.42
C HIS A 25 -17.59 11.90 -5.94
N ALA A 26 -17.82 11.50 -7.18
CA ALA A 26 -17.02 10.48 -7.85
C ALA A 26 -15.60 11.00 -8.17
N ALA A 27 -14.61 10.13 -8.03
CA ALA A 27 -13.24 10.40 -8.47
C ALA A 27 -13.14 10.27 -10.00
N ASN A 28 -12.43 11.19 -10.65
CA ASN A 28 -12.20 11.17 -12.09
C ASN A 28 -10.70 11.02 -12.39
N SER A 29 -10.31 9.91 -13.01
CA SER A 29 -8.94 9.64 -13.43
C SER A 29 -8.91 9.02 -14.83
N LEU A 30 -7.98 9.48 -15.68
CA LEU A 30 -7.81 8.92 -17.02
C LEU A 30 -7.23 7.50 -16.96
N ASN A 31 -7.69 6.64 -17.88
CA ASN A 31 -7.20 5.27 -18.01
C ASN A 31 -5.68 5.18 -18.19
N CYS A 32 -5.10 6.11 -18.95
CA CYS A 32 -3.65 6.20 -19.15
C CYS A 32 -2.91 6.48 -17.83
N SER A 33 -3.38 7.46 -17.05
CA SER A 33 -2.79 7.80 -15.74
C SER A 33 -2.93 6.66 -14.74
N ALA A 34 -4.11 6.04 -14.63
CA ALA A 34 -4.34 4.91 -13.74
C ALA A 34 -3.46 3.69 -14.08
N LYS A 35 -3.20 3.43 -15.38
CA LYS A 35 -2.27 2.37 -15.82
C LYS A 35 -0.83 2.65 -15.39
N MET A 36 -0.39 3.91 -15.42
CA MET A 36 0.94 4.31 -14.97
C MET A 36 1.06 4.17 -13.45
N GLU A 37 0.08 4.68 -12.71
CA GLU A 37 0.05 4.63 -11.23
C GLU A 37 -0.01 3.19 -10.70
N LYS A 38 -0.73 2.28 -11.38
CA LYS A 38 -0.80 0.87 -11.01
C LYS A 38 0.58 0.21 -10.87
N LYS A 39 1.55 0.61 -11.69
CA LYS A 39 2.93 0.08 -11.64
C LYS A 39 3.66 0.53 -10.38
N HIS A 40 3.37 1.73 -9.87
CA HIS A 40 3.99 2.27 -8.66
C HIS A 40 3.59 1.49 -7.40
N TRP A 41 2.36 0.97 -7.35
CA TRP A 41 1.80 0.28 -6.19
C TRP A 41 1.79 -1.25 -6.31
N LYS A 42 2.51 -1.82 -7.28
CA LYS A 42 2.52 -3.27 -7.52
C LYS A 42 3.24 -4.03 -6.41
N ARG A 43 2.57 -5.01 -5.80
CA ARG A 43 3.17 -5.91 -4.79
C ARG A 43 3.47 -7.33 -5.28
N ASN A 44 2.66 -7.84 -6.20
CA ASN A 44 2.76 -9.23 -6.67
C ASN A 44 3.57 -9.27 -7.97
N ALA A 45 4.04 -10.45 -8.36
CA ALA A 45 4.68 -10.67 -9.65
C ALA A 45 3.83 -10.13 -10.82
N GLU A 46 4.51 -9.56 -11.81
CA GLU A 46 3.85 -9.13 -13.04
C GLU A 46 3.41 -10.33 -13.87
N LYS A 47 2.15 -10.31 -14.32
CA LYS A 47 1.63 -11.34 -15.21
C LYS A 47 2.21 -11.06 -16.61
N GLY A 48 3.19 -11.86 -17.05
CA GLY A 48 3.88 -11.70 -18.33
C GLY A 48 5.33 -11.19 -18.22
N CYS A 49 5.91 -11.14 -17.02
CA CYS A 49 7.36 -10.99 -16.87
C CYS A 49 8.00 -12.40 -17.00
N GLU A 50 8.77 -12.61 -18.07
CA GLU A 50 9.41 -13.90 -18.37
C GLU A 50 10.81 -14.03 -17.75
N SER A 51 11.41 -12.92 -17.29
CA SER A 51 12.81 -12.84 -16.84
C SER A 51 12.96 -12.34 -15.39
N CYS A 52 12.00 -12.66 -14.53
CA CYS A 52 11.94 -12.06 -13.20
C CYS A 52 13.02 -12.64 -12.27
N VAL A 53 14.04 -11.81 -12.03
CA VAL A 53 15.05 -11.90 -10.95
C VAL A 53 16.13 -12.97 -11.15
N LYS A 54 17.41 -12.57 -10.99
CA LYS A 54 18.55 -13.49 -10.97
C LYS A 54 18.57 -14.22 -9.63
N LEU A 55 18.56 -15.54 -9.67
CA LEU A 55 18.56 -16.41 -8.48
C LEU A 55 19.87 -17.18 -8.29
N GLU A 56 20.91 -16.83 -9.05
CA GLU A 56 22.22 -17.47 -8.95
C GLU A 56 22.76 -17.34 -7.52
N ASN A 57 23.03 -18.49 -6.89
CA ASN A 57 23.53 -18.59 -5.52
C ASN A 57 22.63 -17.98 -4.43
N ASN A 58 21.31 -17.92 -4.65
CA ASN A 58 20.33 -17.54 -3.63
C ASN A 58 19.72 -18.80 -2.99
N PHE A 59 19.83 -18.92 -1.66
CA PHE A 59 19.29 -20.03 -0.86
C PHE A 59 18.29 -19.55 0.21
N ASP A 60 17.63 -18.41 -0.03
CA ASP A 60 16.65 -17.84 0.88
C ASP A 60 15.44 -18.78 1.03
N ASP A 61 14.75 -18.73 2.17
CA ASP A 61 13.53 -19.50 2.37
C ASP A 61 12.37 -18.90 1.56
N ILE A 62 12.06 -19.52 0.42
CA ILE A 62 11.00 -19.10 -0.51
C ILE A 62 9.66 -19.80 -0.29
N LYS A 63 9.53 -20.63 0.75
CA LYS A 63 8.31 -21.40 0.98
C LYS A 63 7.12 -20.47 1.23
N HIS A 64 6.08 -20.61 0.40
CA HIS A 64 4.83 -19.87 0.56
C HIS A 64 4.07 -20.16 1.86
N THR A 65 4.50 -21.18 2.61
CA THR A 65 3.86 -21.67 3.83
C THR A 65 4.61 -21.27 5.10
N THR A 66 5.76 -20.60 4.99
CA THR A 66 6.48 -20.09 6.17
C THR A 66 5.66 -18.97 6.81
N LEU A 67 5.29 -19.15 8.08
CA LEU A 67 4.53 -18.17 8.86
C LEU A 67 5.39 -17.62 10.00
N SER A 68 5.31 -16.30 10.22
CA SER A 68 5.81 -15.67 11.45
C SER A 68 4.88 -15.97 12.62
N GLU A 69 5.29 -15.67 13.85
CA GLU A 69 4.47 -15.86 15.06
C GLU A 69 3.05 -15.26 14.90
N CYS A 70 2.97 -13.99 14.47
CA CYS A 70 1.69 -13.32 14.21
C CYS A 70 0.85 -14.04 13.14
N GLY A 71 1.48 -14.57 12.10
CA GLY A 71 0.79 -15.32 11.04
C GLY A 71 0.29 -16.67 11.54
N ALA A 72 1.12 -17.40 12.28
CA ALA A 72 0.79 -18.71 12.84
C ALA A 72 -0.36 -18.62 13.85
N LEU A 73 -0.34 -17.63 14.75
CA LEU A 73 -1.43 -17.41 15.70
C LEU A 73 -2.77 -17.12 15.00
N ARG A 74 -2.75 -16.30 13.95
CA ARG A 74 -3.97 -15.99 13.17
C ARG A 74 -4.51 -17.23 12.46
N GLU A 75 -3.64 -18.01 11.82
CA GLU A 75 -4.07 -19.22 11.11
C GLU A 75 -4.46 -20.37 12.05
N ALA A 76 -3.90 -20.44 13.25
CA ALA A 76 -4.29 -21.45 14.24
C ALA A 76 -5.70 -21.23 14.81
N VAL A 77 -6.18 -19.97 14.82
CA VAL A 77 -7.51 -19.60 15.34
C VAL A 77 -8.61 -19.70 14.27
N ARG A 78 -8.24 -19.76 12.98
CA ARG A 78 -9.16 -19.72 11.84
C ARG A 78 -9.85 -21.06 11.58
#